data_AF-A0AAE9BFB2-F1
#
_entry.id   AF-A0AAE9BFB2-F1
#
_cell.length_a   1.000
_cell.length_b   1.000
_cell.length_c   1.000
_cell.angle_alpha   90.00
_cell.angle_beta   90.00
_cell.angle_gamma   90.00
#
_symmetry.space_group_name_H-M   'P 1'
#
loop_
_entity.id
_entity.type
_entity.pdbx_description
1 polymer ?
#
loop_
_entity_poly.entity_id
_entity_poly.type
_entity_poly.pdbx_seq_one_letter_code
_entity_poly.pdbx_strand_id
1 'polypeptide(L)' 'VNRLSIQMPRIGAGLGGGDWNVIESLILKNICYKMIDCNVITL' A
#
# COMPACT_ATOMS: atom_id res chain seq x y z
N VAL A 1 12.04 18.42 6.57
CA VAL A 1 10.71 18.14 5.99
C VAL A 1 10.35 16.71 6.34
N ASN A 2 9.61 16.49 7.44
CA ASN A 2 9.18 15.14 7.82
C ASN A 2 7.96 14.76 6.99
N ARG A 3 8.16 14.06 5.88
CA ARG A 3 7.05 13.45 5.14
C ARG A 3 6.56 12.22 5.90
N LEU A 4 5.24 12.10 6.04
CA LEU A 4 4.63 10.91 6.60
C LEU A 4 4.87 9.75 5.61
N SER A 5 5.44 8.65 6.11
CA SER A 5 5.68 7.45 5.30
C SER A 5 5.19 6.21 6.02
N ILE A 6 4.64 5.26 5.26
CA ILE A 6 4.08 4.01 5.74
C ILE A 6 4.90 2.87 5.15
N GLN A 7 5.23 1.90 6.00
CA GLN A 7 5.77 0.61 5.57
C GLN A 7 4.69 -0.45 5.75
N MET A 8 4.41 -1.22 4.71
CA MET A 8 3.39 -2.28 4.75
C MET A 8 3.81 -3.50 3.93
N PRO A 9 3.39 -4.72 4.31
CA PRO A 9 3.51 -5.89 3.43
C PRO A 9 2.48 -5.83 2.31
N ARG A 10 2.47 -6.83 1.42
CA ARG A 10 1.36 -7.03 0.46
C ARG A 10 0.08 -7.46 1.19
N ILE A 11 -0.62 -6.48 1.79
CA ILE A 11 -1.84 -6.70 2.56
C ILE A 11 -2.93 -7.34 1.69
N GLY A 12 -3.69 -8.29 2.25
CA GLY A 12 -4.82 -8.94 1.59
C GLY A 12 -4.48 -9.85 0.40
N ALA A 13 -3.26 -9.77 -0.15
CA ALA A 13 -2.76 -10.66 -1.20
C ALA A 13 -2.12 -11.93 -0.60
N GLY A 14 -2.16 -13.04 -1.34
CA GLY A 14 -1.66 -14.34 -0.88
C GLY A 14 -2.76 -15.17 -0.22
N LEU A 15 -2.63 -15.47 1.08
CA LEU A 15 -3.57 -16.34 1.80
C LEU A 15 -5.00 -15.76 1.89
N GLY A 16 -5.14 -14.44 1.82
CA GLY A 16 -6.44 -13.78 1.75
C GLY A 16 -7.14 -13.90 0.40
N GLY A 17 -6.45 -14.41 -0.63
CA GLY A 17 -6.98 -14.55 -1.99
C GLY A 17 -7.27 -13.23 -2.71
N GLY A 18 -6.89 -12.09 -2.14
CA GLY A 18 -7.11 -10.78 -2.73
C GLY A 18 -6.18 -10.51 -3.91
N ASP A 19 -6.73 -9.88 -4.95
CA ASP A 19 -5.95 -9.38 -6.09
C ASP A 19 -5.17 -8.13 -5.67
N TRP A 20 -3.84 -8.24 -5.68
CA TRP A 20 -2.95 -7.13 -5.34
C TRP A 20 -3.17 -5.90 -6.22
N ASN A 21 -3.52 -6.06 -7.50
CA ASN A 21 -3.71 -4.92 -8.41
C ASN A 21 -4.90 -4.05 -7.96
N VAL A 22 -5.96 -4.67 -7.46
CA VAL A 22 -7.13 -3.96 -6.93
C VAL A 22 -6.76 -3.25 -5.62
N ILE A 23 -6.05 -3.94 -4.74
CA ILE A 23 -5.62 -3.41 -3.44
C ILE A 23 -4.65 -2.23 -3.61
N GLU A 24 -3.70 -2.35 -4.53
CA GLU A 24 -2.75 -1.30 -4.87
C GLU A 24 -3.47 -0.05 -5.40
N SER A 25 -4.47 -0.22 -6.28
CA SER A 25 -5.29 0.89 -6.76
C SER A 25 -6.02 1.61 -5.61
N LEU A 26 -6.52 0.85 -4.62
CA LEU A 26 -7.15 1.43 -3.44
C LEU A 26 -6.14 2.19 -2.56
N ILE A 27 -4.92 1.67 -2.39
CA ILE A 27 -3.85 2.35 -1.64
C ILE A 27 -3.47 3.66 -2.33
N LEU A 28 -3.27 3.65 -3.64
CA LEU A 28 -2.94 4.84 -4.43
C LEU A 28 -4.02 5.92 -4.28
N LYS A 29 -5.29 5.53 -4.41
CA LYS A 29 -6.44 6.46 -4.32
C LYS A 29 -6.65 7.04 -2.92
N ASN A 30 -6.46 6.25 -1.87
CA ASN A 30 -6.84 6.66 -0.51
C ASN A 30 -5.68 7.21 0.33
N ILE A 31 -4.45 6.78 0.04
CA ILE A 31 -3.24 7.10 0.81
C ILE A 31 -2.30 7.97 -0.02
N CYS A 32 -1.80 7.47 -1.16
CA CYS A 32 -0.79 8.19 -1.94
C CYS A 32 -1.31 9.52 -2.50
N TYR A 33 -2.61 9.61 -2.84
CA TYR A 33 -3.26 10.87 -3.21
C TYR A 33 -3.11 11.98 -2.16
N LYS A 34 -2.94 11.62 -0.88
CA LYS A 34 -2.73 12.57 0.23
C LYS A 34 -1.26 12.94 0.44
N MET A 35 -0.39 12.64 -0.52
CA MET A 35 1.07 12.84 -0.44
C MET A 35 1.74 12.06 0.72
N ILE A 36 1.19 10.89 1.06
CA ILE A 36 1.80 9.96 2.02
C ILE A 36 2.55 8.89 1.23
N ASP A 37 3.85 8.74 1.50
CA ASP A 37 4.68 7.74 0.82
C ASP A 37 4.38 6.33 1.38
N CYS A 38 4.09 5.37 0.51
CA CYS A 38 3.86 3.97 0.88
C CYS A 38 4.94 3.07 0.31
N ASN A 39 5.68 2.38 1.18
CA ASN A 39 6.67 1.40 0.80
C ASN A 39 6.15 -0.01 1.09
N VAL A 40 5.99 -0.78 0.03
CA VAL A 40 5.56 -2.18 0.13
C VAL A 40 6.78 -3.05 0.32
N ILE A 41 6.84 -3.77 1.44
CA ILE A 41 7.95 -4.65 1.79
C ILE A 41 7.57 -6.08 1.42
N THR A 42 8.39 -6.70 0.59
CA THR A 42 8.37 -8.13 0.30
C THR A 42 9.62 -8.76 0.89
N LEU A 43 9.43 -9.79 1.72
CA LEU A 43 10.49 -10.64 2.26
C LEU A 43 10.90 -11.70 1.26
#